data_AF-Q85JU6-F1
#
_entry.id   AF-Q85JU6-F1
#
_cell.length_a   1.000
_cell.length_b   1.000
_cell.length_c   1.000
_cell.angle_alpha   90.00
_cell.angle_beta   90.00
_cell.angle_gamma   90.00
#
_symmetry.space_group_name_H-M   'P 1'
#
loop_
_entity.id
_entity.type
_entity.pdbx_description
1 polymer ?
#
loop_
_entity_poly.entity_id
_entity_poly.type
_entity_poly.pdbx_seq_one_letter_code
_entity_poly.pdbx_strand_id
1 'polypeptide(L)'
;LILELFLCKKMNFFLIMMFYLSLLFTISYSIRLMFYSFFCIGGSKFNLVKENYFMNLSMYMLMLMSMIYGCLMNWLIFSSVNLMFLSVYMKVVIFYIMLMGVLIGYLNFKLNKNLKLYLYLVSMSYLVYLNQYMMKIFIILSKMLFKYIDKGWNEIFGKSGILKLMNYFNLIYQMNLMYIMIFSLIYFNLMIMFLF
;
A
#
# COMPACT_ATOMS: atom_id res chain seq x y z
N LEU A 1 -20.81 3.65 25.66
CA LEU A 1 -20.04 2.45 26.04
C LEU A 1 -18.58 2.49 25.59
N ILE A 2 -18.24 2.28 24.30
CA ILE A 2 -16.82 2.16 23.88
C ILE A 2 -16.01 3.43 24.21
N LEU A 3 -16.57 4.60 23.89
CA LEU A 3 -15.95 5.90 24.17
C LEU A 3 -15.79 6.12 25.69
N GLU A 4 -16.80 5.76 26.48
CA GLU A 4 -16.74 5.87 27.94
C GLU A 4 -15.67 4.92 28.53
N LEU A 5 -15.54 3.70 28.00
CA LEU A 5 -14.46 2.77 28.39
C LEU A 5 -13.09 3.35 28.07
N PHE A 6 -12.96 3.99 26.92
CA PHE A 6 -11.73 4.63 26.50
C PHE A 6 -11.34 5.80 27.40
N LEU A 7 -12.32 6.60 27.86
CA LEU A 7 -12.09 7.72 28.78
C LEU A 7 -11.87 7.29 30.24
N CYS A 8 -12.46 6.17 30.68
CA CYS A 8 -12.17 5.58 31.99
C CYS A 8 -10.72 5.07 32.06
N LYS A 9 -10.16 4.61 30.95
CA LYS A 9 -8.74 4.26 30.87
C LYS A 9 -7.91 5.54 30.89
N LYS A 10 -6.91 5.61 31.77
CA LYS A 10 -5.95 6.73 31.86
C LYS A 10 -5.03 6.74 30.63
N MET A 11 -5.57 7.12 29.48
CA MET A 11 -4.85 7.23 28.21
C MET A 11 -4.14 8.59 28.09
N ASN A 12 -3.10 8.63 27.25
CA ASN A 12 -2.41 9.87 26.93
C ASN A 12 -3.39 10.90 26.32
N PHE A 13 -3.22 12.16 26.69
CA PHE A 13 -4.04 13.26 26.17
C PHE A 13 -4.07 13.32 24.64
N PHE A 14 -2.94 13.03 23.99
CA PHE A 14 -2.86 12.94 22.53
C PHE A 14 -3.84 11.92 21.94
N LEU A 15 -3.93 10.73 22.54
CA LEU A 15 -4.84 9.67 22.07
C LEU A 15 -6.31 10.09 22.26
N ILE A 16 -6.62 10.73 23.38
CA ILE A 16 -7.96 11.25 23.66
C ILE A 16 -8.35 12.30 22.61
N MET A 17 -7.44 13.21 22.26
CA MET A 17 -7.68 14.22 21.21
C MET A 17 -7.89 13.60 19.83
N MET A 18 -7.06 12.64 19.44
CA MET A 18 -7.22 11.93 18.16
C MET A 18 -8.56 11.19 18.10
N PHE A 19 -9.00 10.60 19.21
CA PHE A 19 -10.29 9.93 19.28
C PHE A 19 -11.45 10.91 19.09
N TYR A 20 -11.44 12.05 19.77
CA TYR A 20 -12.45 13.09 19.58
C TYR A 20 -12.45 13.69 18.18
N LEU A 21 -11.29 13.92 17.56
CA LEU A 21 -11.19 14.37 16.16
C LEU A 21 -11.76 13.34 15.19
N SER A 22 -11.52 12.05 15.41
CA SER A 22 -12.09 11.00 14.57
C SER A 22 -13.62 11.00 14.63
N LEU A 23 -14.21 11.18 15.81
CA LEU A 23 -15.66 11.29 16.00
C LEU A 23 -16.25 12.54 15.33
N LEU A 24 -15.56 13.67 15.44
CA LEU A 24 -15.94 14.91 14.76
C LEU A 24 -15.99 14.69 13.23
N PHE A 25 -14.96 14.06 12.67
CA PHE A 25 -14.86 13.84 11.23
C PHE A 25 -15.86 12.80 10.72
N THR A 26 -16.13 11.71 11.43
CA THR A 26 -17.13 10.71 11.01
C THR A 26 -18.54 11.31 10.92
N ILE A 27 -18.90 12.17 11.88
CA ILE A 27 -20.18 12.87 11.89
C ILE A 27 -20.25 13.90 10.76
N SER A 28 -19.18 14.67 10.54
CA SER A 28 -19.13 15.60 9.41
C SER A 28 -19.25 14.89 8.06
N TYR A 29 -18.70 13.67 7.93
CA TYR A 29 -18.74 12.87 6.72
C TYR A 29 -20.14 12.33 6.42
N SER A 30 -20.83 11.76 7.42
CA SER A 30 -22.19 11.24 7.24
C SER A 30 -23.16 12.33 6.81
N ILE A 31 -23.01 13.53 7.38
CA ILE A 31 -23.83 14.70 7.07
C ILE A 31 -23.53 15.23 5.67
N ARG A 32 -22.24 15.31 5.30
CA ARG A 32 -21.84 15.64 3.93
C ARG A 32 -22.45 14.66 2.91
N LEU A 33 -22.43 13.37 3.21
CA LEU A 33 -23.02 12.34 2.35
C LEU A 33 -24.53 12.52 2.21
N MET A 34 -25.24 12.74 3.32
CA MET A 34 -26.68 13.03 3.30
C MET A 34 -27.00 14.28 2.46
N PHE A 35 -26.19 15.35 2.59
CA PHE A 35 -26.37 16.57 1.80
C PHE A 35 -26.19 16.32 0.30
N TYR A 36 -25.14 15.58 -0.08
CA TYR A 36 -24.92 15.27 -1.49
C TYR A 36 -25.97 14.33 -2.09
N SER A 37 -26.49 13.36 -1.33
CA SER A 37 -27.48 12.40 -1.82
C SER A 37 -28.90 12.96 -1.88
N PHE A 38 -29.34 13.71 -0.87
CA PHE A 38 -30.73 14.15 -0.75
C PHE A 38 -30.96 15.60 -1.19
N PHE A 39 -30.02 16.50 -0.91
CA PHE A 39 -30.23 17.95 -1.09
C PHE A 39 -29.58 18.52 -2.35
N CYS A 40 -28.53 17.87 -2.87
CA CYS A 40 -27.77 18.39 -4.00
C CYS A 40 -28.38 17.97 -5.34
N ILE A 41 -28.92 18.93 -6.07
CA ILE A 41 -29.67 18.80 -7.34
C ILE A 41 -28.78 18.45 -8.56
N GLY A 42 -27.45 18.34 -8.37
CA GLY A 42 -26.46 18.41 -9.46
C GLY A 42 -26.11 17.11 -10.18
N GLY A 43 -26.64 15.95 -9.78
CA GLY A 43 -26.18 14.65 -10.30
C GLY A 43 -27.32 13.69 -10.56
N SER A 44 -28.04 13.90 -11.66
CA SER A 44 -29.19 13.11 -12.11
C SER A 44 -30.41 13.14 -11.17
N LYS A 45 -31.60 13.28 -11.76
CA LYS A 45 -32.87 13.29 -11.04
C LYS A 45 -33.10 11.89 -10.46
N PHE A 46 -32.60 11.61 -9.25
CA PHE A 46 -32.92 10.37 -8.51
C PHE A 46 -34.44 10.16 -8.41
N ASN A 47 -35.22 11.24 -8.40
CA ASN A 47 -36.69 11.21 -8.44
C ASN A 47 -37.29 10.55 -9.69
N LEU A 48 -36.53 10.30 -10.76
CA LEU A 48 -37.01 9.63 -11.98
C LEU A 48 -36.71 8.12 -12.01
N VAL A 49 -35.94 7.60 -11.04
CA VAL A 49 -35.61 6.18 -11.00
C VAL A 49 -36.75 5.44 -10.30
N LYS A 50 -37.42 4.54 -11.02
CA LYS A 50 -38.38 3.63 -10.40
C LYS A 50 -37.62 2.64 -9.52
N GLU A 51 -37.93 2.63 -8.24
CA GLU A 51 -37.36 1.69 -7.29
C GLU A 51 -37.99 0.30 -7.46
N ASN A 52 -37.16 -0.75 -7.38
CA ASN A 52 -37.63 -2.13 -7.42
C ASN A 52 -38.18 -2.54 -6.05
N TYR A 53 -39.41 -3.05 -6.01
CA TYR A 53 -40.07 -3.47 -4.77
C TYR A 53 -39.25 -4.49 -3.96
N PHE A 54 -38.64 -5.48 -4.61
CA PHE A 54 -37.77 -6.46 -3.95
C PHE A 54 -36.54 -5.84 -3.29
N MET A 55 -35.96 -4.81 -3.90
CA MET A 55 -34.81 -4.08 -3.34
C MET A 55 -35.23 -3.27 -2.11
N ASN A 56 -36.39 -2.62 -2.16
CA ASN A 56 -36.89 -1.86 -1.01
C ASN A 56 -37.22 -2.78 0.16
N LEU A 57 -37.85 -3.93 -0.10
CA LEU A 57 -38.11 -4.94 0.92
C LEU A 57 -36.82 -5.39 1.62
N SER A 58 -35.74 -5.64 0.88
CA SER A 58 -34.47 -6.06 1.49
C SER A 58 -33.84 -4.94 2.31
N MET A 59 -33.88 -3.68 1.85
CA MET A 59 -33.39 -2.54 2.63
C MET A 59 -34.16 -2.33 3.94
N TYR A 60 -35.50 -2.42 3.89
CA TYR A 60 -36.32 -2.29 5.10
C TYR A 60 -36.06 -3.41 6.10
N MET A 61 -35.94 -4.65 5.63
CA MET A 61 -35.58 -5.78 6.51
C MET A 61 -34.20 -5.59 7.13
N LEU A 62 -33.22 -5.11 6.36
CA LEU A 62 -31.87 -4.86 6.87
C LEU A 62 -31.85 -3.76 7.94
N MET A 63 -32.61 -2.69 7.72
CA MET A 63 -32.77 -1.59 8.67
C MET A 63 -33.38 -2.09 9.99
N LEU A 64 -34.51 -2.82 9.93
CA LEU A 64 -35.19 -3.35 11.12
C LEU A 64 -34.30 -4.35 11.88
N MET A 65 -33.69 -5.29 11.17
CA MET A 65 -32.81 -6.30 11.78
C MET A 65 -31.59 -5.67 12.44
N SER A 66 -31.01 -4.61 11.85
CA SER A 66 -29.86 -3.93 12.45
C SER A 66 -30.17 -3.29 13.81
N MET A 67 -31.38 -2.73 13.98
CA MET A 67 -31.82 -2.15 15.25
C MET A 67 -32.10 -3.23 16.30
N ILE A 68 -32.88 -4.24 15.94
CA ILE A 68 -33.29 -5.32 16.85
C ILE A 68 -32.05 -6.09 17.31
N TYR A 69 -31.22 -6.53 16.36
CA TYR A 69 -30.03 -7.32 16.65
C TYR A 69 -28.99 -6.52 17.44
N GLY A 70 -28.84 -5.23 17.16
CA GLY A 70 -27.96 -4.35 17.94
C GLY A 70 -28.37 -4.26 19.41
N CYS A 71 -29.68 -4.12 19.68
CA CYS A 71 -30.21 -4.11 21.04
C CYS A 71 -30.06 -5.47 21.73
N LEU A 72 -30.47 -6.55 21.06
CA LEU A 72 -30.36 -7.91 21.57
C LEU A 72 -28.91 -8.27 21.88
N MET A 73 -27.96 -7.93 21.02
CA MET A 73 -26.54 -8.20 21.24
C MET A 73 -25.98 -7.43 22.44
N ASN A 74 -26.42 -6.19 22.65
CA ASN A 74 -26.00 -5.44 23.83
C ASN A 74 -26.46 -6.14 25.13
N TRP A 75 -27.67 -6.69 25.17
CA TRP A 75 -28.16 -7.42 26.35
C TRP A 75 -27.54 -8.81 26.51
N LEU A 76 -27.31 -9.54 25.41
CA LEU A 76 -26.76 -10.90 25.46
C LEU A 76 -25.27 -10.92 25.80
N ILE A 77 -24.48 -9.97 25.25
CA ILE A 77 -23.03 -9.95 25.42
C ILE A 77 -22.62 -9.30 26.74
N PHE A 78 -23.28 -8.22 27.15
CA PHE A 78 -22.93 -7.52 28.39
C PHE A 78 -23.68 -8.12 29.58
N SER A 79 -23.08 -9.14 30.19
CA SER A 79 -23.58 -9.78 31.42
C SER A 79 -23.34 -8.95 32.69
N SER A 80 -22.40 -8.00 32.65
CA SER A 80 -22.14 -7.05 33.74
C SER A 80 -22.50 -5.63 33.31
N VAL A 81 -23.27 -4.93 34.15
CA VAL A 81 -23.49 -3.49 34.01
C VAL A 81 -22.16 -2.81 34.28
N ASN A 82 -21.42 -2.47 33.23
CA ASN A 82 -20.21 -1.64 33.35
C ASN A 82 -20.64 -0.24 33.81
N LEU A 83 -20.76 -0.04 35.13
CA LEU A 83 -20.96 1.27 35.76
C LEU A 83 -19.68 2.09 35.60
N MET A 84 -19.55 2.77 34.47
CA MET A 84 -18.47 3.71 34.23
C MET A 84 -18.80 5.05 34.88
N PHE A 85 -18.15 5.32 36.01
CA PHE A 85 -18.19 6.62 36.68
C PHE A 85 -17.26 7.60 35.97
N LEU A 86 -17.80 8.26 34.94
CA LEU A 86 -17.18 9.43 34.32
C LEU A 86 -17.76 10.71 34.94
N SER A 87 -16.94 11.75 35.07
CA SER A 87 -17.45 13.08 35.44
C SER A 87 -18.48 13.54 34.40
N VAL A 88 -19.52 14.25 34.86
CA VAL A 88 -20.61 14.72 33.99
C VAL A 88 -20.05 15.56 32.83
N TYR A 89 -19.03 16.39 33.09
CA TYR A 89 -18.35 17.18 32.07
C TYR A 89 -17.86 16.35 30.89
N MET A 90 -17.20 15.21 31.14
CA MET A 90 -16.68 14.35 30.08
C MET A 90 -17.80 13.69 29.26
N LYS A 91 -18.96 13.41 29.87
CA LYS A 91 -20.13 12.90 29.14
C LYS A 91 -20.72 13.96 28.20
N VAL A 92 -20.82 15.21 28.66
CA VAL A 92 -21.41 16.30 27.87
C VAL A 92 -20.49 16.75 26.72
N VAL A 93 -19.16 16.67 26.90
CA VAL A 93 -18.18 16.98 25.83
C VAL A 93 -18.46 16.19 24.54
N ILE A 94 -18.87 14.92 24.66
CA ILE A 94 -19.17 14.08 23.50
C ILE A 94 -20.35 14.66 22.70
N PHE A 95 -21.41 15.09 23.37
CA PHE A 95 -22.55 15.74 22.71
C PHE A 95 -22.15 17.04 22.01
N TYR A 96 -21.30 17.85 22.63
CA TYR A 96 -20.77 19.06 21.98
C TYR A 96 -19.96 18.73 20.73
N ILE A 97 -19.13 17.69 20.76
CA ILE A 97 -18.38 17.24 19.58
C ILE A 97 -19.33 16.77 18.47
N MET A 98 -20.42 16.07 18.81
CA MET A 98 -21.42 15.68 17.82
C MET A 98 -22.06 16.89 17.15
N LEU A 99 -22.49 17.89 17.92
CA LEU A 99 -23.06 19.12 17.39
C LEU A 99 -22.05 19.92 16.54
N MET A 100 -20.81 20.00 16.97
CA MET A 100 -19.74 20.64 16.19
C MET A 100 -19.48 19.89 14.88
N GLY A 101 -19.51 18.56 14.89
CA GLY A 101 -19.39 17.75 13.68
C GLY A 101 -20.49 18.05 12.66
N VAL A 102 -21.71 18.26 13.12
CA VAL A 102 -22.84 18.68 12.28
C VAL A 102 -22.61 20.03 11.64
N LEU A 103 -22.21 21.02 12.45
CA LEU A 103 -21.93 22.37 11.98
C LEU A 103 -20.80 22.38 10.94
N ILE A 104 -19.71 21.66 11.20
CA ILE A 104 -18.56 21.55 10.28
C ILE A 104 -18.97 20.86 8.98
N GLY A 105 -19.75 19.78 9.05
CA GLY A 105 -20.26 19.08 7.86
C GLY A 105 -21.07 20.02 6.96
N TYR A 106 -21.95 20.82 7.55
CA TYR A 106 -22.74 21.82 6.84
C TYR A 106 -21.90 22.98 6.27
N LEU A 107 -20.94 23.50 7.03
CA LEU A 107 -20.05 24.58 6.58
C LEU A 107 -19.16 24.14 5.43
N ASN A 108 -18.64 22.91 5.47
CA ASN A 108 -17.81 22.34 4.41
C ASN A 108 -18.56 22.25 3.08
N PHE A 109 -19.88 22.04 3.10
CA PHE A 109 -20.69 22.07 1.89
C PHE A 109 -20.69 23.46 1.22
N LYS A 110 -20.77 24.54 2.00
CA LYS A 110 -20.80 25.92 1.48
C LYS A 110 -19.42 26.43 1.07
N LEU A 111 -18.34 25.94 1.70
CA LEU A 111 -16.98 26.46 1.56
C LEU A 111 -16.13 25.62 0.58
N ASN A 112 -16.48 25.67 -0.71
CA ASN A 112 -15.74 25.02 -1.78
C ASN A 112 -14.53 25.85 -2.28
N LYS A 113 -13.55 26.17 -1.42
CA LYS A 113 -12.53 27.17 -1.82
C LYS A 113 -11.07 26.72 -1.84
N ASN A 114 -10.68 25.63 -1.17
CA ASN A 114 -9.26 25.23 -1.14
C ASN A 114 -8.98 23.96 -1.94
N LEU A 115 -8.81 24.10 -3.26
CA LEU A 115 -8.51 22.99 -4.18
C LEU A 115 -7.26 22.19 -3.78
N LYS A 116 -6.20 22.84 -3.27
CA LYS A 116 -4.97 22.16 -2.84
C LYS A 116 -5.17 21.25 -1.64
N LEU A 117 -5.87 21.74 -0.60
CA LEU A 117 -6.22 20.93 0.57
C LEU A 117 -7.18 19.81 0.19
N TYR A 118 -8.12 20.08 -0.70
CA TYR A 118 -9.04 19.06 -1.21
C TYR A 118 -8.30 17.96 -1.96
N LEU A 119 -7.39 18.30 -2.88
CA LEU A 119 -6.56 17.34 -3.61
C LEU A 119 -5.67 16.52 -2.66
N TYR A 120 -5.11 17.14 -1.62
CA TYR A 120 -4.35 16.44 -0.57
C TYR A 120 -5.22 15.41 0.16
N LEU A 121 -6.43 15.79 0.58
CA LEU A 121 -7.34 14.89 1.30
C LEU A 121 -7.87 13.76 0.41
N VAL A 122 -8.25 14.06 -0.84
CA VAL A 122 -8.77 13.06 -1.80
C VAL A 122 -7.71 12.05 -2.19
N SER A 123 -6.46 12.49 -2.35
CA SER A 123 -5.34 11.59 -2.69
C SER A 123 -4.84 10.73 -1.52
N MET A 124 -5.62 10.61 -0.43
CA MET A 124 -5.22 9.97 0.82
C MET A 124 -3.85 10.48 1.28
N SER A 125 -3.73 11.80 1.45
CA SER A 125 -2.49 12.50 1.84
C SER A 125 -1.28 12.17 0.97
N TYR A 126 -1.51 11.89 -0.32
CA TYR A 126 -0.50 11.41 -1.27
C TYR A 126 0.20 10.08 -0.92
N LEU A 127 -0.30 9.32 0.07
CA LEU A 127 0.28 8.03 0.46
C LEU A 127 0.28 7.01 -0.69
N VAL A 128 -0.76 7.03 -1.51
CA VAL A 128 -0.86 6.16 -2.69
C VAL A 128 0.29 6.45 -3.66
N TYR A 129 0.63 7.72 -3.88
CA TYR A 129 1.74 8.10 -4.76
C TYR A 129 3.10 7.75 -4.15
N LEU A 130 3.27 7.93 -2.83
CA LEU A 130 4.49 7.52 -2.14
C LEU A 130 4.76 6.01 -2.30
N ASN A 131 3.73 5.17 -2.19
CA ASN A 131 3.88 3.73 -2.40
C ASN A 131 4.33 3.39 -3.83
N GLN A 132 3.81 4.09 -4.85
CA GLN A 132 4.23 3.89 -6.24
C GLN A 132 5.72 4.24 -6.45
N TYR A 133 6.22 5.30 -5.81
CA TYR A 133 7.63 5.67 -5.87
C TYR A 133 8.54 4.61 -5.23
N MET A 134 8.16 4.10 -4.05
CA MET A 134 8.94 3.05 -3.37
C MET A 134 9.04 1.77 -4.22
N MET A 135 7.94 1.36 -4.86
CA MET A 135 7.93 0.18 -5.72
C MET A 135 8.83 0.35 -6.96
N LYS A 136 8.91 1.56 -7.53
CA LYS A 136 9.81 1.83 -8.67
C LYS A 136 11.28 1.58 -8.33
N ILE A 137 11.71 1.87 -7.10
CA ILE A 137 13.08 1.63 -6.64
C ILE A 137 13.40 0.13 -6.67
N PHE A 138 12.50 -0.71 -6.15
CA PHE A 138 12.66 -2.17 -6.18
C PHE A 138 12.73 -2.73 -7.61
N ILE A 139 11.92 -2.19 -8.54
CA ILE A 139 11.93 -2.60 -9.95
C ILE A 139 13.25 -2.23 -10.65
N ILE A 140 13.81 -1.06 -10.34
CA ILE A 140 15.11 -0.65 -10.90
C ILE A 140 16.23 -1.55 -10.35
N LEU A 141 16.21 -1.82 -9.05
CA LEU A 141 17.17 -2.73 -8.41
C LEU A 141 17.11 -4.13 -9.02
N SER A 142 15.91 -4.70 -9.20
CA SER A 142 15.76 -6.03 -9.80
C SER A 142 16.30 -6.09 -11.23
N LYS A 143 16.07 -5.04 -12.03
CA LYS A 143 16.62 -4.93 -13.39
C LYS A 143 18.15 -4.86 -13.40
N MET A 144 18.74 -4.11 -12.46
CA MET A 144 20.20 -4.01 -12.35
C MET A 144 20.81 -5.33 -11.92
N LEU A 145 20.22 -6.01 -10.93
CA LEU A 145 20.66 -7.34 -10.49
C LEU A 145 20.64 -8.34 -11.64
N PHE A 146 19.53 -8.41 -12.39
CA PHE A 146 19.42 -9.32 -13.54
C PHE A 146 20.47 -9.03 -14.63
N LYS A 147 20.78 -7.76 -14.89
CA LYS A 147 21.76 -7.39 -15.91
C LYS A 147 23.19 -7.72 -15.48
N TYR A 148 23.56 -7.39 -14.24
CA TYR A 148 24.94 -7.55 -13.79
C TYR A 148 25.23 -8.97 -13.32
N ILE A 149 24.35 -9.58 -12.53
CA ILE A 149 24.59 -10.90 -11.96
C ILE A 149 24.34 -11.97 -13.02
N ASP A 150 23.11 -12.08 -13.51
CA ASP A 150 22.72 -13.20 -14.38
C ASP A 150 23.33 -13.08 -15.78
N LYS A 151 23.18 -11.92 -16.43
CA LYS A 151 23.71 -11.70 -17.79
C LYS A 151 25.17 -11.28 -17.85
N GLY A 152 25.79 -10.94 -16.72
CA GLY A 152 27.14 -10.40 -16.68
C GLY A 152 28.12 -11.40 -16.08
N TRP A 153 28.24 -11.35 -14.75
CA TRP A 153 29.21 -12.14 -14.00
C TRP A 153 29.01 -13.65 -14.23
N ASN A 154 27.78 -14.15 -14.15
CA ASN A 154 27.51 -15.59 -14.31
C ASN A 154 27.86 -16.12 -15.70
N GLU A 155 27.72 -15.32 -16.77
CA GLU A 155 28.16 -15.73 -18.12
C GLU A 155 29.69 -15.79 -18.22
N ILE A 156 30.39 -14.81 -17.63
CA ILE A 156 31.86 -14.77 -17.60
C ILE A 156 32.43 -15.95 -16.82
N PHE A 157 31.85 -16.31 -15.67
CA PHE A 157 32.30 -17.48 -14.90
C PHE A 157 31.78 -18.82 -15.46
N GLY A 158 30.73 -18.77 -16.27
CA GLY A 158 30.09 -19.95 -16.85
C GLY A 158 30.77 -20.50 -18.09
N LYS A 159 29.98 -21.16 -18.93
CA LYS A 159 30.46 -21.92 -20.09
C LYS A 159 31.20 -21.05 -21.12
N SER A 160 30.71 -19.83 -21.38
CA SER A 160 31.29 -18.97 -22.43
C SER A 160 32.66 -18.42 -22.05
N GLY A 161 32.88 -18.07 -20.78
CA GLY A 161 34.21 -17.67 -20.30
C GLY A 161 35.20 -18.83 -20.24
N ILE A 162 34.75 -20.01 -19.79
CA ILE A 162 35.58 -21.22 -19.76
C ILE A 162 36.01 -21.62 -21.18
N LEU A 163 35.10 -21.56 -22.17
CA LEU A 163 35.43 -21.83 -23.58
C LEU A 163 36.50 -20.88 -24.11
N LYS A 164 36.44 -19.58 -23.76
CA LYS A 164 37.47 -18.61 -24.14
C LYS A 164 38.83 -18.92 -23.52
N LEU A 165 38.85 -19.32 -22.24
CA LEU A 165 40.09 -19.74 -21.56
C LEU A 165 40.69 -20.98 -22.21
N MET A 166 39.87 -22.00 -22.50
CA MET A 166 40.31 -23.22 -23.19
C MET A 166 40.90 -22.91 -24.57
N ASN A 167 40.28 -22.02 -25.34
CA ASN A 167 40.82 -21.60 -26.63
C ASN A 167 42.18 -20.90 -26.50
N TYR A 168 42.36 -20.09 -25.45
CA TYR A 168 43.64 -19.43 -25.20
C TYR A 168 44.75 -20.43 -24.85
N PHE A 169 44.46 -21.43 -24.00
CA PHE A 169 45.40 -22.51 -23.71
C PHE A 169 45.73 -23.35 -24.96
N ASN A 170 44.73 -23.64 -25.80
CA ASN A 170 44.96 -24.35 -27.07
C ASN A 170 45.86 -23.57 -28.03
N LEU A 171 45.73 -22.24 -28.09
CA LEU A 171 46.60 -21.39 -28.90
C LEU A 171 48.05 -21.43 -28.39
N ILE A 172 48.26 -21.34 -27.07
CA ILE A 172 49.60 -21.47 -26.48
C ILE A 172 50.18 -22.86 -26.77
N TYR A 173 49.37 -23.91 -26.65
CA TYR A 173 49.79 -25.28 -26.94
C TYR A 173 50.17 -25.47 -28.42
N GLN A 174 49.39 -24.91 -29.35
CA GLN A 174 49.74 -24.92 -30.78
C GLN A 174 51.05 -24.19 -31.06
N MET A 175 51.30 -23.04 -30.44
CA MET A 175 52.57 -22.32 -30.59
C MET A 175 53.75 -23.17 -30.09
N ASN A 176 53.62 -23.81 -28.93
CA ASN A 176 54.66 -24.67 -28.39
C ASN A 176 54.94 -25.88 -29.29
N LEU A 177 53.90 -26.53 -29.84
CA LEU A 177 54.05 -27.62 -30.80
C LEU A 177 54.81 -27.18 -32.05
N MET A 178 54.52 -25.98 -32.57
CA MET A 178 55.23 -25.42 -33.73
C MET A 178 56.72 -25.22 -33.43
N TYR A 179 57.07 -24.68 -32.26
CA TYR A 179 58.47 -24.55 -31.85
C TYR A 179 59.18 -25.91 -31.76
N ILE A 180 58.54 -26.92 -31.15
CA ILE A 180 59.10 -28.27 -31.04
C ILE A 180 59.32 -28.89 -32.43
N MET A 181 58.36 -28.74 -33.35
CA MET A 181 58.52 -29.24 -34.72
C MET A 181 59.70 -28.57 -35.44
N ILE A 182 59.84 -27.24 -35.32
CA ILE A 182 60.97 -26.51 -35.91
C ILE A 182 62.31 -26.99 -35.33
N PHE A 183 62.41 -27.15 -34.01
CA PHE A 183 63.62 -27.67 -33.37
C PHE A 183 63.95 -29.10 -33.83
N SER A 184 62.95 -29.98 -33.96
CA SER A 184 63.17 -31.34 -34.45
C SER A 184 63.66 -31.39 -35.90
N LEU A 185 63.15 -30.50 -36.77
CA LEU A 185 63.58 -30.40 -38.16
C LEU A 185 65.03 -29.90 -38.26
N ILE A 186 65.40 -28.90 -37.46
CA ILE A 186 66.78 -28.40 -37.39
C ILE A 186 67.72 -29.53 -36.93
N TYR A 187 67.35 -30.28 -35.89
CA TYR A 187 68.14 -31.39 -35.40
C TYR A 187 68.31 -32.50 -36.44
N PHE A 188 67.24 -32.87 -37.15
CA PHE A 188 67.32 -33.87 -38.23
C PHE A 188 68.26 -33.42 -39.36
N ASN A 189 68.18 -32.15 -39.77
CA ASN A 189 69.07 -31.60 -40.80
C ASN A 189 70.54 -31.59 -40.32
N LEU A 190 70.79 -31.26 -39.06
CA LEU A 190 72.14 -31.35 -38.49
C LEU A 190 72.67 -32.78 -38.51
N MET A 191 71.83 -33.77 -38.16
CA MET A 191 72.21 -35.19 -38.23
C MET A 191 72.55 -35.63 -39.65
N ILE A 192 71.77 -35.19 -40.65
CA ILE A 192 72.05 -35.47 -42.06
C ILE A 192 73.40 -34.85 -42.47
N MET A 193 73.69 -33.62 -42.05
CA MET A 193 75.00 -32.99 -42.29
C MET A 193 76.18 -33.73 -41.65
N PHE A 194 75.97 -34.49 -40.57
CA PHE A 194 77.04 -35.31 -39.97
C PHE A 194 77.21 -36.68 -40.64
N LEU A 195 76.16 -37.17 -41.31
CA LEU A 195 76.16 -38.47 -41.98
C LEU A 195 76.71 -38.41 -43.42
N PHE A 196 76.73 -37.22 -44.04
CA PHE A 196 77.36 -36.93 -45.33
C PHE A 196 78.69 -36.19 -45.15
#